data_AF-A0A6G3S6Z8-F1
#
_entry.id   AF-A0A6G3S6Z8-F1
#
_cell.length_a   1.000
_cell.length_b   1.000
_cell.length_c   1.000
_cell.angle_alpha   90.00
_cell.angle_beta   90.00
_cell.angle_gamma   90.00
#
_symmetry.space_group_name_H-M   'P 1'
#
loop_
_entity.id
_entity.type
_entity.pdbx_description
1 polymer ?
#
loop_
_entity_poly.entity_id
_entity_poly.type
_entity_poly.pdbx_seq_one_letter_code
_entity_poly.pdbx_strand_id
1 'polypeptide(L)'
;MVAGMVTGALAAAVFAAGAGGGGGAGDCYWVRAQARFAPPTAFVPSPALTYDMKLVPAAASIAVEQRGDDAGMTVDLDVDGLVPGRAYGAHVHQKPCGADPAAAGGHYQHVVDPRRADAGNEVWLDFTTDAAGRGTATVRKS
;
A
#
# COMPACT_ATOMS: atom_id res chain seq x y z
N MET A 1 -35.21 12.87 -27.99
CA MET A 1 -34.42 14.09 -28.25
C MET A 1 -33.28 14.09 -27.23
N VAL A 2 -32.09 13.61 -27.62
CA VAL A 2 -30.79 14.35 -27.67
C VAL A 2 -30.46 15.02 -26.32
N ALA A 3 -29.37 14.74 -25.61
CA ALA A 3 -27.95 14.70 -25.98
C ALA A 3 -27.21 13.81 -24.94
N GLY A 4 -26.01 13.24 -25.14
CA GLY A 4 -24.88 13.60 -26.00
C GLY A 4 -23.62 13.31 -25.18
N MET A 5 -22.63 12.69 -25.84
CA MET A 5 -21.36 12.22 -25.29
C MET A 5 -20.59 13.26 -24.46
N VAL A 6 -19.90 12.80 -23.40
CA VAL A 6 -18.63 13.43 -22.98
C VAL A 6 -17.59 12.34 -22.80
N THR A 7 -16.80 12.18 -23.87
CA THR A 7 -15.52 11.50 -23.93
C THR A 7 -14.53 12.27 -23.05
N GLY A 8 -14.05 11.66 -21.97
CA GLY A 8 -12.95 12.18 -21.16
C GLY A 8 -11.67 11.44 -21.52
N ALA A 9 -10.73 12.15 -22.15
CA ALA A 9 -9.46 11.64 -22.65
C ALA A 9 -8.48 11.20 -21.53
N LEU A 10 -7.54 10.33 -21.93
CA LEU A 10 -6.39 9.86 -21.16
C LEU A 10 -5.60 10.99 -20.47
N ALA A 11 -5.11 10.71 -19.25
CA ALA A 11 -3.84 11.26 -18.77
C ALA A 11 -3.08 10.17 -18.00
N ALA A 12 -2.10 9.58 -18.68
CA ALA A 12 -1.06 8.79 -18.05
C ALA A 12 -0.09 9.73 -17.31
N ALA A 13 0.27 9.38 -16.08
CA ALA A 13 1.47 9.89 -15.43
C ALA A 13 2.31 8.68 -15.00
N VAL A 14 3.02 8.13 -15.98
CA VAL A 14 4.15 7.24 -15.79
C VAL A 14 5.29 8.09 -15.25
N PHE A 15 5.76 7.81 -14.03
CA PHE A 15 7.14 8.14 -13.67
C PHE A 15 8.01 6.92 -13.95
N ALA A 16 8.72 6.99 -15.08
CA ALA A 16 9.78 6.06 -15.42
C ALA A 16 11.04 6.39 -14.61
N ALA A 17 11.58 5.39 -13.93
CA ALA A 17 12.98 5.36 -13.53
C ALA A 17 13.50 3.91 -13.69
N GLY A 18 14.36 3.70 -14.69
CA GLY A 18 15.27 2.55 -14.79
C GLY A 18 14.74 1.29 -15.47
N ALA A 19 15.50 0.80 -16.45
CA ALA A 19 15.15 -0.27 -17.38
C ALA A 19 15.61 -1.67 -16.94
N GLY A 20 14.88 -2.69 -17.40
CA GLY A 20 15.29 -4.09 -17.56
C GLY A 20 14.25 -5.06 -16.98
N GLY A 21 13.54 -5.91 -17.72
CA GLY A 21 13.48 -6.21 -19.15
C GLY A 21 12.53 -7.40 -19.37
N GLY A 22 11.93 -7.49 -20.57
CA GLY A 22 11.40 -8.72 -21.19
C GLY A 22 10.11 -9.32 -20.62
N GLY A 23 8.98 -9.09 -21.30
CA GLY A 23 7.77 -9.91 -21.15
C GLY A 23 7.80 -11.14 -22.06
N GLY A 24 7.19 -12.24 -21.60
CA GLY A 24 6.93 -13.44 -22.39
C GLY A 24 6.74 -14.72 -21.59
N ALA A 25 5.48 -15.07 -21.34
CA ALA A 25 4.89 -16.32 -20.81
C ALA A 25 4.86 -16.44 -19.27
N GLY A 26 3.67 -16.26 -18.68
CA GLY A 26 3.43 -16.36 -17.24
C GLY A 26 4.23 -15.35 -16.44
N ASP A 27 4.02 -14.08 -16.75
CA ASP A 27 4.97 -13.01 -16.44
C ASP A 27 5.05 -12.72 -14.94
N CYS A 28 6.13 -13.16 -14.31
CA CYS A 28 6.50 -12.69 -12.98
C CYS A 28 6.74 -11.17 -12.99
N TYR A 29 5.99 -10.43 -12.17
CA TYR A 29 6.19 -9.01 -11.93
C TYR A 29 6.66 -8.75 -10.50
N TRP A 30 7.35 -7.64 -10.29
CA TRP A 30 7.72 -7.15 -8.97
C TRP A 30 7.62 -5.63 -8.91
N VAL A 31 7.15 -5.10 -7.78
CA VAL A 31 7.02 -3.67 -7.49
C VAL A 31 7.48 -3.43 -6.07
N ARG A 32 8.21 -2.33 -5.84
CA ARG A 32 8.66 -1.92 -4.51
C ARG A 32 8.43 -0.44 -4.29
N ALA A 33 7.85 -0.10 -3.15
CA ALA A 33 7.66 1.27 -2.68
C ALA A 33 8.32 1.43 -1.31
N GLN A 34 9.02 2.55 -1.09
CA GLN A 34 9.66 2.84 0.19
C GLN A 34 9.60 4.33 0.50
N ALA A 35 9.38 4.68 1.77
CA ALA A 35 9.27 6.07 2.20
C ALA A 35 9.48 6.22 3.71
N ARG A 36 9.56 7.47 4.16
CA ARG A 36 9.53 7.85 5.58
C ARG A 36 8.21 8.49 5.92
N PHE A 37 7.61 8.14 7.05
CA PHE A 37 6.36 8.72 7.50
C PHE A 37 6.50 10.23 7.75
N ALA A 38 5.52 11.00 7.29
CA ALA A 38 5.39 12.42 7.61
C ALA A 38 3.92 12.78 7.83
N PRO A 39 3.60 13.77 8.68
CA PRO A 39 2.24 14.26 8.80
C PRO A 39 1.79 14.93 7.48
N PRO A 40 0.49 14.97 7.16
CA PRO A 40 -0.01 15.64 5.96
C PRO A 40 0.36 17.12 5.86
N THR A 41 0.67 17.76 6.99
CA THR A 41 1.06 19.18 7.08
C THR A 41 2.58 19.39 6.99
N ALA A 42 3.36 18.34 6.74
CA ALA A 42 4.81 18.46 6.62
C ALA A 42 5.21 19.37 5.45
N PHE A 43 6.23 20.21 5.68
CA PHE A 43 6.76 21.09 4.64
C PHE A 43 7.35 20.31 3.45
N VAL A 44 8.02 19.19 3.74
CA VAL A 44 8.47 18.24 2.72
C VAL A 44 7.44 17.11 2.65
N PRO A 45 6.70 16.98 1.54
CA PRO A 45 5.70 15.92 1.40
C PRO A 45 6.32 14.53 1.43
N SER A 46 5.56 13.55 1.91
CA SER A 46 5.91 12.13 1.84
C SER A 46 4.73 11.33 1.29
N PRO A 47 4.96 10.29 0.48
CA PRO A 47 3.91 9.35 0.10
C PRO A 47 3.50 8.42 1.26
N ALA A 48 4.28 8.35 2.33
CA ALA A 48 3.91 7.67 3.58
C ALA A 48 3.39 8.69 4.60
N LEU A 49 2.08 8.71 4.81
CA LEU A 49 1.44 9.63 5.75
C LEU A 49 1.27 8.99 7.13
N THR A 50 1.52 9.76 8.19
CA THR A 50 1.15 9.41 9.57
C THR A 50 0.14 10.41 10.13
N TYR A 51 -0.92 9.89 10.74
CA TYR A 51 -1.97 10.71 11.38
C TYR A 51 -1.92 10.65 12.91
N ASP A 52 -1.26 9.63 13.47
CA ASP A 52 -0.95 9.54 14.89
C ASP A 52 0.56 9.32 15.09
N MET A 53 1.28 10.43 15.25
CA MET A 53 2.73 10.42 15.42
C MET A 53 3.18 9.81 16.76
N LYS A 54 2.28 9.55 17.71
CA LYS A 54 2.64 8.84 18.94
C LYS A 54 2.79 7.34 18.72
N LEU A 55 2.14 6.81 17.67
CA LEU A 55 2.16 5.39 17.31
C LEU A 55 3.06 5.12 16.11
N VAL A 56 2.97 5.96 15.09
CA VAL A 56 3.80 5.90 13.88
C VAL A 56 4.57 7.22 13.77
N PRO A 57 5.74 7.34 14.41
CA PRO A 57 6.50 8.58 14.46
C PRO A 57 6.86 9.11 13.06
N ALA A 58 6.95 10.43 12.93
CA ALA A 58 7.56 11.02 11.75
C ALA A 58 9.01 10.53 11.60
N ALA A 59 9.46 10.39 10.36
CA ALA A 59 10.76 9.82 9.96
C ALA A 59 10.95 8.31 10.17
N ALA A 60 10.02 7.59 10.84
CA ALA A 60 9.95 6.14 10.77
C ALA A 60 9.82 5.69 9.31
N SER A 61 10.32 4.51 8.94
CA SER A 61 10.32 4.04 7.56
C SER A 61 9.34 2.91 7.32
N ILE A 62 8.89 2.82 6.08
CA ILE A 62 8.09 1.73 5.54
C ILE A 62 8.64 1.34 4.17
N ALA A 63 8.72 0.04 3.93
CA ALA A 63 8.91 -0.54 2.61
C ALA A 63 7.84 -1.61 2.36
N VAL A 64 7.24 -1.56 1.17
CA VAL A 64 6.28 -2.56 0.70
C VAL A 64 6.80 -3.11 -0.63
N GLU A 65 6.88 -4.43 -0.72
CA GLU A 65 7.25 -5.14 -1.94
C GLU A 65 6.13 -6.08 -2.33
N GLN A 66 5.73 -6.04 -3.59
CA GLN A 66 4.75 -6.95 -4.18
C GLN A 66 5.42 -7.72 -5.30
N ARG A 67 5.26 -9.04 -5.29
CA ARG A 67 5.76 -9.95 -6.32
C ARG A 67 4.63 -10.86 -6.75
N GLY A 68 4.42 -11.08 -8.03
CA GLY A 68 3.38 -12.00 -8.47
C GLY A 68 3.63 -12.56 -9.85
N ASP A 69 2.93 -13.63 -10.17
CA ASP A 69 2.94 -14.35 -11.43
C ASP A 69 1.56 -14.98 -11.65
N ASP A 70 1.45 -15.91 -12.60
CA ASP A 70 0.19 -16.62 -12.86
C ASP A 70 -0.28 -17.50 -11.69
N ALA A 71 0.59 -17.85 -10.75
CA ALA A 71 0.27 -18.67 -9.58
C ALA A 71 -0.18 -17.85 -8.37
N GLY A 72 0.01 -16.53 -8.38
CA GLY A 72 -0.49 -15.64 -7.35
C GLY A 72 0.39 -14.43 -7.08
N MET A 73 0.21 -13.84 -5.91
CA MET A 73 0.84 -12.61 -5.47
C MET A 73 1.32 -12.74 -4.01
N THR A 74 2.55 -12.32 -3.75
CA THR A 74 3.12 -12.15 -2.41
C THR A 74 3.32 -10.67 -2.14
N VAL A 75 2.94 -10.21 -0.96
CA VAL A 75 3.19 -8.84 -0.49
C VAL A 75 3.98 -8.92 0.81
N ASP A 76 5.10 -8.22 0.85
CA ASP A 76 6.00 -8.10 1.99
C ASP A 76 5.97 -6.66 2.51
N LEU A 77 5.90 -6.50 3.83
CA LEU A 77 5.96 -5.24 4.55
C LEU A 77 7.15 -5.27 5.50
N ASP A 78 7.92 -4.19 5.50
CA ASP A 78 8.98 -3.91 6.47
C ASP A 78 8.79 -2.49 7.01
N VAL A 79 8.88 -2.34 8.34
CA VAL A 79 8.81 -1.06 9.02
C VAL A 79 9.91 -0.94 10.06
N ASP A 80 10.36 0.29 10.30
CA ASP A 80 11.36 0.62 11.32
C ASP A 80 11.04 1.96 11.99
N GLY A 81 11.37 2.06 13.29
CA GLY A 81 11.14 3.25 14.09
C GLY A 81 9.70 3.45 14.60
N LEU A 82 8.87 2.40 14.61
CA LEU A 82 7.54 2.42 15.24
C LEU A 82 7.66 2.20 16.77
N VAL A 83 6.56 2.39 17.52
CA VAL A 83 6.54 2.08 18.96
C VAL A 83 6.91 0.60 19.17
N PRO A 84 7.93 0.28 19.99
CA PRO A 84 8.36 -1.10 20.27
C PRO A 84 7.31 -1.98 20.93
N GLY A 85 7.33 -3.29 20.66
CA GLY A 85 6.48 -4.28 21.32
C GLY A 85 4.98 -4.10 21.08
N ARG A 86 4.58 -3.41 20.01
CA ARG A 86 3.19 -3.04 19.75
C ARG A 86 2.66 -3.78 18.53
N ALA A 87 1.45 -4.30 18.64
CA ALA A 87 0.70 -4.85 17.51
C ALA A 87 0.10 -3.72 16.65
N TYR A 88 0.21 -3.86 15.34
CA TYR A 88 -0.37 -2.96 14.33
C TYR A 88 -1.20 -3.78 13.35
N GLY A 89 -2.41 -3.29 13.07
CA GLY A 89 -3.17 -3.75 11.93
C GLY A 89 -2.71 -3.01 10.67
N ALA A 90 -2.46 -3.72 9.59
CA ALA A 90 -2.07 -3.11 8.32
C ALA A 90 -2.83 -3.77 7.17
N HIS A 91 -3.43 -2.95 6.30
CA HIS A 91 -4.24 -3.43 5.20
C HIS A 91 -4.18 -2.46 4.03
N VAL A 92 -4.46 -2.98 2.83
CA VAL A 92 -4.47 -2.17 1.60
C VAL A 92 -5.80 -1.42 1.49
N HIS A 93 -5.76 -0.15 1.08
CA HIS A 93 -6.95 0.67 0.80
C HIS A 93 -7.26 0.73 -0.69
N GLN A 94 -8.46 1.23 -1.02
CA GLN A 94 -8.93 1.39 -2.39
C GLN A 94 -8.24 2.53 -3.16
N LYS A 95 -7.74 3.54 -2.45
CA LYS A 95 -7.09 4.73 -3.02
C LYS A 95 -5.83 5.09 -2.21
N PRO A 96 -4.92 5.90 -2.76
CA PRO A 96 -3.79 6.43 -1.99
C PRO A 96 -4.22 7.22 -0.76
N CYS A 97 -3.36 7.24 0.26
CA CYS A 97 -3.54 8.09 1.43
C CYS A 97 -3.62 9.57 1.05
N GLY A 98 -4.48 10.32 1.73
CA GLY A 98 -4.65 11.77 1.55
C GLY A 98 -4.57 12.51 2.87
N ALA A 99 -4.63 13.85 2.85
CA ALA A 99 -4.58 14.62 4.10
C ALA A 99 -5.72 14.27 5.07
N ASP A 100 -6.91 13.97 4.52
CA ASP A 100 -7.99 13.29 5.22
C ASP A 100 -7.80 11.77 5.10
N PRO A 101 -7.63 11.03 6.21
CA PRO A 101 -7.53 9.56 6.19
C PRO A 101 -8.70 8.88 5.47
N ALA A 102 -9.92 9.45 5.56
CA ALA A 102 -11.10 8.87 4.92
C ALA A 102 -11.05 8.92 3.38
N ALA A 103 -10.19 9.76 2.80
CA ALA A 103 -10.03 9.89 1.36
C ALA A 103 -9.44 8.63 0.69
N ALA A 104 -8.72 7.79 1.45
CA ALA A 104 -8.19 6.51 0.99
C ALA A 104 -9.30 5.47 0.71
N GLY A 105 -10.51 5.70 1.25
CA GLY A 105 -11.63 4.77 1.17
C GLY A 105 -11.49 3.60 2.15
N GLY A 106 -12.30 2.56 1.93
CA GLY A 106 -12.26 1.35 2.74
C GLY A 106 -11.08 0.44 2.38
N HIS A 107 -11.07 -0.74 2.99
CA HIS A 107 -10.14 -1.80 2.63
C HIS A 107 -10.34 -2.20 1.16
N TYR A 108 -9.24 -2.55 0.49
CA TYR A 108 -9.28 -3.20 -0.80
C TYR A 108 -9.85 -4.61 -0.65
N GLN A 109 -10.82 -4.92 -1.49
CA GLN A 109 -11.44 -6.23 -1.59
C GLN A 109 -11.30 -6.71 -3.03
N HIS A 110 -10.82 -7.94 -3.22
CA HIS A 110 -10.76 -8.55 -4.55
C HIS A 110 -12.18 -8.73 -5.14
N VAL A 111 -13.10 -9.24 -4.32
CA VAL A 111 -14.53 -9.28 -4.58
C VAL A 111 -15.23 -8.27 -3.68
N VAL A 112 -15.81 -7.22 -4.26
CA VAL A 112 -16.49 -6.17 -3.50
C VAL A 112 -17.79 -6.71 -2.90
N ASP A 113 -17.74 -7.11 -1.63
CA ASP A 113 -18.86 -7.63 -0.85
C ASP A 113 -18.60 -7.35 0.65
N PRO A 114 -19.48 -6.58 1.33
CA PRO A 114 -19.35 -6.30 2.76
C PRO A 114 -19.26 -7.56 3.66
N ARG A 115 -19.78 -8.70 3.20
CA ARG A 115 -19.70 -9.98 3.93
C ARG A 115 -18.37 -10.70 3.74
N ARG A 116 -17.50 -10.19 2.85
CA ARG A 116 -16.18 -10.74 2.49
C ARG A 116 -15.05 -9.84 2.97
N ALA A 117 -15.24 -9.14 4.10
CA ALA A 117 -14.17 -8.43 4.80
C ALA A 117 -13.33 -9.44 5.60
N ASP A 118 -12.58 -10.28 4.87
CA ASP A 118 -11.83 -11.40 5.43
C ASP A 118 -10.44 -11.53 4.78
N ALA A 119 -9.53 -12.21 5.48
CA ALA A 119 -8.15 -12.42 5.04
C ALA A 119 -8.00 -13.24 3.75
N GLY A 120 -9.07 -13.87 3.23
CA GLY A 120 -9.07 -14.50 1.91
C GLY A 120 -9.26 -13.46 0.81
N ASN A 121 -10.15 -12.50 1.02
CA ASN A 121 -10.55 -11.50 0.03
C ASN A 121 -9.77 -10.16 0.11
N GLU A 122 -9.17 -9.86 1.27
CA GLU A 122 -8.42 -8.63 1.56
C GLU A 122 -6.94 -8.92 1.82
N VAL A 123 -6.06 -7.93 1.62
CA VAL A 123 -4.63 -8.03 1.93
C VAL A 123 -4.39 -7.48 3.34
N TRP A 124 -4.19 -8.36 4.31
CA TRP A 124 -3.87 -8.01 5.71
C TRP A 124 -2.41 -8.37 6.00
N LEU A 125 -1.68 -7.42 6.58
CA LEU A 125 -0.24 -7.44 6.83
C LEU A 125 0.02 -7.12 8.30
N ASP A 126 -0.81 -7.64 9.21
CA ASP A 126 -0.70 -7.35 10.63
C ASP A 126 0.66 -7.81 11.19
N PHE A 127 1.29 -6.99 12.02
CA PHE A 127 2.60 -7.28 12.60
C PHE A 127 2.70 -6.78 14.04
N THR A 128 3.68 -7.31 14.76
CA THR A 128 4.11 -6.77 16.05
C THR A 128 5.55 -6.29 15.92
N THR A 129 5.83 -5.08 16.39
CA THR A 129 7.19 -4.56 16.40
C THR A 129 8.05 -5.25 17.46
N ASP A 130 9.34 -5.42 17.16
CA ASP A 130 10.34 -5.89 18.10
C ASP A 130 10.71 -4.79 19.13
N ALA A 131 11.69 -5.08 19.99
CA ALA A 131 12.18 -4.14 21.00
C ALA A 131 12.87 -2.89 20.41
N ALA A 132 13.28 -2.92 19.14
CA ALA A 132 13.84 -1.79 18.42
C ALA A 132 12.79 -1.00 17.63
N GLY A 133 11.52 -1.44 17.63
CA GLY A 133 10.47 -0.79 16.84
C GLY A 133 10.38 -1.27 15.39
N ARG A 134 11.05 -2.38 15.05
CA ARG A 134 11.02 -2.98 13.70
C ARG A 134 9.94 -4.01 13.58
N GLY A 135 9.25 -4.06 12.44
CA GLY A 135 8.18 -5.02 12.18
C GLY A 135 8.22 -5.52 10.76
N THR A 136 7.83 -6.77 10.55
CA THR A 136 7.68 -7.35 9.21
C THR A 136 6.38 -8.15 9.11
N ALA A 137 5.81 -8.21 7.91
CA ALA A 137 4.68 -9.09 7.60
C ALA A 137 4.78 -9.55 6.14
N THR A 138 4.32 -10.77 5.88
CA THR A 138 4.22 -11.33 4.53
C THR A 138 2.85 -11.97 4.37
N VAL A 139 2.18 -11.68 3.25
CA VAL A 139 0.93 -12.35 2.86
C VAL A 139 1.04 -12.89 1.45
N ARG A 140 0.48 -14.07 1.22
CA ARG A 140 0.37 -14.69 -0.11
C ARG A 140 -1.09 -14.82 -0.50
N LYS A 141 -1.37 -14.54 -1.77
CA LYS A 141 -2.66 -14.64 -2.45
C LYS A 141 -2.47 -15.54 -3.66
N SER A 142 -3.43 -16.40 -3.94
CA SER A 142 -3.45 -17.34 -5.06
C SER A 142 -4.83 -17.35 -5.67
#